data_AF-A0A924DJ36-F1
#
_entry.id   AF-A0A924DJ36-F1
#
_cell.length_a   1.000
_cell.length_b   1.000
_cell.length_c   1.000
_cell.angle_alpha   90.00
_cell.angle_beta   90.00
_cell.angle_gamma   90.00
#
_symmetry.space_group_name_H-M   'P 1'
#
loop_
_entity.id
_entity.type
_entity.pdbx_description
1 polymer ?
#
loop_
_entity_poly.entity_id
_entity_poly.type
_entity_poly.pdbx_seq_one_letter_code
_entity_poly.pdbx_strand_id
1 'polypeptide(L)'
;FRRFFSSKGRNAKVNGLAFICWYHSPGYIIDQLKQKYNLLELEGLCTIVPPSYIQYFAESHPKTFAYLVKKENRYKSGWPWKYIGDYYIISFRKKYKAVFVADTSRC
;
A
#
# COMPACT_ATOMS: atom_id res chain seq x y z
N PHE A 1 -6.92 9.41 7.16
CA PHE A 1 -6.43 10.17 5.97
C PHE A 1 -5.19 11.04 6.18
N ARG A 2 -4.14 10.46 6.73
CA ARG A 2 -2.89 11.18 7.05
C ARG A 2 -2.12 11.68 5.81
N ARG A 3 -2.30 10.99 4.68
CA ARG A 3 -1.64 11.22 3.38
C ARG A 3 -2.10 12.46 2.61
N PHE A 4 -3.35 12.89 2.78
CA PHE A 4 -3.93 13.98 1.98
C PHE A 4 -3.40 15.37 2.36
N PHE A 5 -2.79 15.51 3.54
CA PHE A 5 -2.34 16.79 4.09
C PHE A 5 -0.92 16.72 4.68
N SER A 6 -0.04 15.90 4.08
CA SER A 6 1.32 15.64 4.58
C SER A 6 2.43 15.98 3.57
N SER A 7 2.20 16.91 2.65
CA SER A 7 3.18 17.30 1.62
C SER A 7 4.49 17.87 2.18
N LYS A 8 4.49 18.37 3.42
CA LYS A 8 5.68 18.86 4.14
C LYS A 8 6.22 17.85 5.17
N GLY A 9 5.82 16.58 5.07
CA GLY A 9 6.07 15.58 6.11
C GLY A 9 5.28 15.87 7.39
N ARG A 10 5.33 14.95 8.36
CA ARG A 10 4.73 15.15 9.69
C ARG A 10 5.74 14.79 10.76
N ASN A 11 5.89 15.65 11.77
CA ASN A 11 6.68 15.33 12.95
C ASN A 11 6.06 14.13 13.66
N ALA A 12 6.85 13.08 13.81
CA ALA A 12 6.51 11.88 14.57
C ALA A 12 7.50 11.72 15.71
N LYS A 13 7.04 11.05 16.78
CA LYS A 13 7.87 10.70 17.93
C LYS A 13 7.70 9.22 18.20
N VAL A 14 8.80 8.49 18.29
CA VAL A 14 8.83 7.09 18.74
C VAL A 14 9.86 7.01 19.85
N ASN A 15 9.43 6.56 21.04
CA ASN A 15 10.28 6.45 22.24
C ASN A 15 11.06 7.74 22.56
N GLY A 16 10.42 8.90 22.40
CA GLY A 16 11.03 10.22 22.67
C GLY A 16 11.88 10.79 21.54
N LEU A 17 12.27 10.00 20.53
CA LEU A 17 13.04 10.47 19.38
C LEU A 17 12.12 11.07 18.31
N ALA A 18 12.41 12.31 17.90
CA ALA A 18 11.67 13.01 16.86
C ALA A 18 12.24 12.74 15.47
N PHE A 19 11.37 12.47 14.50
CA PHE A 19 11.74 12.35 13.09
C PHE A 19 10.61 12.82 12.17
N ILE A 20 10.95 13.12 10.93
CA ILE A 20 9.97 13.51 9.91
C ILE A 20 9.46 12.25 9.22
N CYS A 21 8.15 12.01 9.32
CA CYS A 21 7.48 10.91 8.64
C CYS A 21 6.87 11.40 7.32
N TRP A 22 7.19 10.72 6.22
CA TRP A 22 6.66 10.97 4.89
C TRP A 22 5.62 9.92 4.52
N TYR A 23 4.43 10.37 4.14
CA TYR A 23 3.35 9.47 3.73
C TYR A 23 3.11 9.58 2.23
N HIS A 24 3.81 8.76 1.45
CA HIS A 24 3.68 8.77 -0.01
C HIS A 24 2.32 8.23 -0.47
N SER A 25 1.84 8.70 -1.62
CA SER A 25 0.69 8.10 -2.29
C SER A 25 1.12 6.86 -3.07
N PRO A 26 0.22 5.86 -3.30
CA PRO A 26 0.56 4.72 -4.14
C PRO A 26 0.87 5.18 -5.56
N GLY A 27 0.20 6.23 -6.07
CA GLY A 27 0.50 6.83 -7.37
C GLY A 27 1.96 7.30 -7.47
N TYR A 28 2.46 8.02 -6.47
CA TYR A 28 3.87 8.42 -6.42
C TYR A 28 4.81 7.23 -6.50
N ILE A 29 4.56 6.17 -5.72
CA ILE A 29 5.40 4.96 -5.72
C ILE A 29 5.33 4.23 -7.07
N ILE A 30 4.15 4.10 -7.66
CA ILE A 30 3.95 3.51 -8.99
C ILE A 30 4.77 4.27 -10.03
N ASP A 31 4.72 5.60 -10.02
CA ASP A 31 5.43 6.43 -10.98
C ASP A 31 6.94 6.32 -10.86
N GLN A 32 7.48 6.21 -9.65
CA GLN A 32 8.92 6.00 -9.43
C GLN A 32 9.40 4.62 -9.89
N LEU A 33 8.54 3.60 -9.83
CA LEU A 33 8.94 2.21 -10.09
C LEU A 33 8.56 1.69 -11.49
N LYS A 34 7.65 2.35 -12.21
CA LYS A 34 7.10 1.88 -13.50
C LYS A 34 8.14 1.59 -14.59
N GLN A 35 9.32 2.20 -14.53
CA GLN A 35 10.38 1.91 -15.49
C GLN A 35 10.95 0.49 -15.33
N LYS A 36 11.09 0.01 -14.09
CA LYS A 36 11.73 -1.28 -13.77
C LYS A 36 10.74 -2.38 -13.42
N TYR A 37 9.51 -2.03 -13.10
CA TYR A 37 8.48 -2.95 -12.61
C TYR A 37 7.16 -2.76 -13.33
N ASN A 38 6.40 -3.85 -13.43
CA ASN A 38 4.99 -3.84 -13.80
C ASN A 38 4.17 -3.91 -12.52
N LEU A 39 3.19 -3.01 -12.35
CA LEU A 39 2.22 -3.09 -11.26
C LEU A 39 1.35 -4.34 -11.45
N LEU A 40 1.21 -5.15 -10.41
CA LEU A 40 0.30 -6.29 -10.39
C LEU A 40 -1.01 -5.95 -9.70
N GLU A 41 -0.91 -5.42 -8.47
CA GLU A 41 -2.08 -5.16 -7.65
C GLU A 41 -1.82 -3.97 -6.70
N LEU A 42 -2.89 -3.26 -6.39
CA LEU A 42 -2.94 -2.23 -5.36
C LEU A 42 -4.20 -2.46 -4.51
N GLU A 43 -3.99 -2.68 -3.21
CA GLU A 43 -5.04 -2.91 -2.23
C GLU A 43 -5.00 -1.83 -1.16
N GLY A 44 -6.17 -1.29 -0.81
CA GLY A 44 -6.34 -0.43 0.35
C GLY A 44 -6.42 -1.27 1.62
N LEU A 45 -5.88 -0.75 2.71
CA LEU A 45 -5.99 -1.35 4.04
C LEU A 45 -6.48 -0.32 5.04
N CYS A 46 -7.28 -0.81 5.99
CA CYS A 46 -7.91 -0.01 7.03
C CYS A 46 -8.76 1.11 6.45
N THR A 47 -9.54 0.78 5.42
CA THR A 47 -10.43 1.71 4.73
C THR A 47 -11.84 1.69 5.32
N ILE A 48 -12.32 0.49 5.64
CA ILE A 48 -13.61 0.14 6.23
C ILE A 48 -13.38 -0.47 7.62
N VAL A 49 -12.35 -1.30 7.76
CA VAL A 49 -11.92 -1.83 9.07
C VAL A 49 -11.15 -0.76 9.83
N PRO A 50 -11.39 -0.58 11.14
CA PRO A 50 -10.63 0.36 11.94
C PRO A 50 -9.12 0.03 11.92
N PRO A 51 -8.25 1.04 11.85
CA PRO A 51 -6.82 0.84 11.94
C PRO A 51 -6.38 0.16 13.23
N SER A 52 -5.24 -0.53 13.19
CA SER A 52 -4.69 -1.31 14.30
C SER A 52 -4.38 -0.51 15.58
N TYR A 53 -4.26 0.81 15.49
CA TYR A 53 -4.05 1.67 16.67
C TYR A 53 -5.31 1.85 17.53
N ILE A 54 -6.50 1.49 17.02
CA ILE A 54 -7.73 1.48 17.82
C ILE A 54 -7.74 0.17 18.61
N GLN A 55 -7.10 0.23 19.78
CA GLN A 55 -6.98 -0.92 20.68
C GLN A 55 -8.36 -1.44 21.09
N TYR A 56 -8.45 -2.76 21.30
CA TYR A 56 -9.63 -3.48 21.77
C TYR A 56 -10.85 -3.49 20.85
N PHE A 57 -10.87 -2.81 19.69
CA PHE A 57 -12.06 -2.79 18.82
C PHE A 57 -12.52 -4.21 18.41
N ALA A 58 -11.57 -5.05 17.99
CA ALA A 58 -11.86 -6.42 17.57
C ALA A 58 -12.39 -7.28 18.72
N GLU A 59 -11.91 -7.04 19.95
CA GLU A 59 -12.28 -7.76 21.16
C GLU A 59 -13.64 -7.31 21.69
N SER A 60 -13.91 -6.00 21.68
CA SER A 60 -15.18 -5.42 22.13
C SER A 60 -16.32 -5.65 21.13
N HIS A 61 -16.02 -5.75 19.83
CA HIS A 61 -17.04 -5.87 18.77
C HIS A 61 -16.69 -6.96 17.74
N PRO A 62 -16.55 -8.24 18.15
CA PRO A 62 -16.03 -9.30 17.27
C PRO A 62 -16.90 -9.55 16.03
N LYS A 63 -18.23 -9.49 16.17
CA LYS A 63 -19.17 -9.67 15.04
C LYS A 63 -19.07 -8.51 14.04
N THR A 64 -19.04 -7.27 14.54
CA THR A 64 -18.88 -6.07 13.72
C THR A 64 -17.54 -6.08 13.03
N PHE A 65 -16.46 -6.39 13.74
CA PHE A 65 -15.13 -6.51 13.17
C PHE A 65 -15.08 -7.54 12.04
N ALA A 66 -15.62 -8.75 12.25
CA ALA A 66 -15.70 -9.77 11.21
C ALA A 66 -16.50 -9.31 9.97
N TYR A 67 -17.59 -8.57 10.18
CA TYR A 67 -18.35 -7.96 9.08
C TYR A 67 -17.53 -6.91 8.32
N LEU A 68 -16.85 -6.00 9.03
CA LEU A 68 -16.01 -4.97 8.42
C LEU A 68 -14.86 -5.61 7.63
N VAL A 69 -14.25 -6.69 8.16
CA VAL A 69 -13.20 -7.45 7.46
C VAL A 69 -13.72 -8.03 6.14
N LYS A 70 -14.93 -8.61 6.13
CA LYS A 70 -15.55 -9.10 4.88
C LYS A 70 -15.78 -7.96 3.88
N LYS A 71 -16.16 -6.78 4.36
CA LYS A 71 -16.35 -5.60 3.51
C LYS A 71 -15.02 -5.08 2.96
N GLU A 72 -13.99 -4.92 3.80
CA GLU A 72 -12.64 -4.53 3.35
C GLU A 72 -12.14 -5.49 2.28
N ASN A 73 -12.17 -6.80 2.53
CA ASN A 73 -11.71 -7.80 1.57
C ASN A 73 -12.44 -7.76 0.23
N ARG A 74 -13.73 -7.44 0.23
CA ARG A 74 -14.52 -7.30 -1.01
C ARG A 74 -14.14 -6.06 -1.82
N TYR A 75 -13.74 -4.99 -1.14
CA TYR A 75 -13.66 -3.66 -1.73
C TYR A 75 -12.23 -3.13 -1.90
N LYS A 76 -11.26 -3.70 -1.20
CA LYS A 76 -9.87 -3.22 -1.09
C LYS A 76 -9.15 -2.96 -2.43
N SER A 77 -9.42 -3.73 -3.48
CA SER A 77 -8.77 -3.56 -4.80
C SER A 77 -9.54 -2.61 -5.74
N GLY A 78 -10.73 -2.14 -5.33
CA GLY A 78 -11.61 -1.28 -6.11
C GLY A 78 -11.40 0.21 -5.85
N TRP A 79 -11.87 1.05 -6.78
CA TRP A 79 -12.00 2.48 -6.52
C TRP A 79 -13.26 2.75 -5.67
N PRO A 80 -13.22 3.69 -4.71
CA PRO A 80 -12.07 4.52 -4.31
C PRO A 80 -11.14 3.84 -3.29
N TRP A 81 -11.58 2.72 -2.72
CA TRP A 81 -11.01 2.10 -1.52
C TRP A 81 -9.51 1.84 -1.57
N LYS A 82 -8.97 1.41 -2.72
CA LYS A 82 -7.54 1.16 -2.88
C LYS A 82 -6.63 2.38 -2.73
N TYR A 83 -7.17 3.58 -2.84
CA TYR A 83 -6.42 4.84 -2.73
C TYR A 83 -6.57 5.52 -1.38
N ILE A 84 -7.67 5.21 -0.70
CA ILE A 84 -8.13 5.87 0.51
C ILE A 84 -8.00 4.97 1.77
N GLY A 85 -7.21 3.91 1.72
CA GLY A 85 -6.77 3.24 2.94
C GLY A 85 -5.79 4.11 3.73
N ASP A 86 -5.78 3.97 5.06
CA ASP A 86 -4.69 4.51 5.88
C ASP A 86 -3.36 3.82 5.55
N TYR A 87 -3.41 2.54 5.14
CA TYR A 87 -2.30 1.79 4.56
C TYR A 87 -2.66 1.27 3.16
N TYR A 88 -1.67 0.81 2.41
CA TYR A 88 -1.89 0.10 1.16
C TYR A 88 -0.87 -1.03 0.97
N ILE A 89 -1.29 -2.12 0.33
CA ILE A 89 -0.41 -3.16 -0.18
C ILE A 89 -0.23 -2.89 -1.67
N ILE A 90 1.02 -2.90 -2.13
CA ILE A 90 1.33 -2.72 -3.55
C ILE A 90 2.26 -3.83 -4.01
N SER A 91 1.83 -4.55 -5.04
CA SER A 91 2.53 -5.71 -5.58
C SER A 91 3.08 -5.39 -6.96
N PHE A 92 4.37 -5.64 -7.16
CA PHE A 92 5.08 -5.35 -8.41
C PHE A 92 5.79 -6.60 -8.93
N ARG A 93 5.82 -6.75 -10.26
CA ARG A 93 6.65 -7.75 -10.96
C ARG A 93 7.84 -7.07 -11.61
N LYS A 94 9.05 -7.56 -11.36
CA LYS A 94 10.27 -7.05 -12.02
C LYS A 94 10.19 -7.28 -13.53
N LYS A 95 10.55 -6.28 -14.33
CA LYS A 95 10.73 -6.45 -15.77
C LYS A 95 12.04 -7.18 -16.00
N TYR A 96 12.01 -8.29 -16.74
CA TYR A 96 13.23 -8.93 -17.22
C TYR A 96 13.72 -8.17 -18.45
N LYS A 97 15.03 -7.91 -18.54
CA LYS A 97 15.65 -7.53 -19.82
C LYS A 97 15.66 -8.78 -20.69
N ALA A 98 15.29 -8.65 -21.96
CA ALA A 98 15.58 -9.68 -22.95
C ALA A 98 17.10 -9.88 -22.97
N VAL A 99 17.56 -11.07 -22.59
CA VAL A 99 18.94 -11.48 -22.84
C VAL A 99 18.93 -11.93 -24.30
N PHE A 100 19.49 -11.11 -25.19
CA PHE A 100 19.80 -11.54 -26.54
C PHE A 100 20.90 -12.59 -26.42
N VAL A 101 20.54 -13.86 -26.58
CA VAL A 101 21.51 -14.91 -26.85
C VAL A 101 21.87 -14.76 -28.32
N ALA A 102 23.08 -14.24 -28.59
CA ALA A 102 23.61 -14.26 -29.94
C ALA A 102 23.85 -15.73 -30.32
N ASP A 103 23.11 -16.20 -31.33
CA ASP A 103 23.31 -17.51 -31.94
C ASP A 103 24.69 -17.54 -32.63
N THR A 104 25.65 -18.23 -32.01
CA THR A 104 26.99 -18.44 -32.58
C THR A 104 27.09 -19.68 -33.47
N SER A 105 25.96 -20.23 -33.94
CA SER A 105 25.92 -21.46 -34.75
C SER A 105 25.99 -21.19 -36.26
N ARG A 106 27.00 -20.42 -36.71
CA ARG A 106 27.42 -20.38 -38.13
C ARG A 106 28.93 -20.15 -38.23
N CYS A 107 29.68 -21.25 -38.15
CA CYS A 107 31.03 -21.41 -38.70
C CYS A 107 31.09 -22.78 -39.35
#